data_AF-W5UHP9-F1
#
_entry.id   AF-W5UHP9-F1
#
_cell.length_a   1.000
_cell.length_b   1.000
_cell.length_c   1.000
_cell.angle_alpha   90.00
_cell.angle_beta   90.00
_cell.angle_gamma   90.00
#
_symmetry.space_group_name_H-M   'P 1'
#
loop_
_entity.id
_entity.type
_entity.pdbx_description
1 polymer ?
#
loop_
_entity_poly.entity_id
_entity_poly.type
_entity_poly.pdbx_seq_one_letter_code
_entity_poly.pdbx_strand_id
1 'polypeptide(L)'
;MEIRVFGLVLLLVLCAALPAEAQNWAAFKKKHIYPSMDERRCTDTINDRGINSGGRCKKMNSFILATESQVKAVCEKGGRPVGGNLYESNNPFLVVTCSLEPGSNPCKYNGPKSTRCITIACEKGFPVHYERERPGQSGRPCN
;
A
#
# COMPACT_ATOMS: atom_id res chain seq x y z
N MET A 1 41.76 2.95 21.83
CA MET A 1 40.72 2.01 21.34
C MET A 1 39.31 2.55 21.51
N GLU A 2 39.11 3.86 21.68
CA GLU A 2 37.77 4.40 21.97
C GLU A 2 37.09 5.06 20.75
N ILE A 3 37.86 5.64 19.82
CA ILE A 3 37.30 6.29 18.61
C ILE A 3 36.61 5.28 17.67
N ARG A 4 37.05 4.01 17.66
CA ARG A 4 36.48 2.96 16.80
C ARG A 4 35.11 2.46 17.29
N VAL A 5 34.86 2.53 18.59
CA VAL A 5 33.59 2.09 19.19
C VAL A 5 32.51 3.13 18.94
N PHE A 6 32.82 4.43 19.10
CA PHE A 6 31.86 5.51 18.82
C PHE A 6 31.46 5.59 17.35
N GLY A 7 32.39 5.36 16.41
CA GLY A 7 32.08 5.32 14.97
C GLY A 7 31.12 4.19 14.59
N LEU A 8 31.27 3.01 15.21
CA LEU A 8 30.39 1.86 14.99
C LEU A 8 28.99 2.08 15.61
N VAL A 9 28.92 2.70 16.79
CA VAL A 9 27.64 3.05 17.44
C VAL A 9 26.88 4.11 16.62
N LEU A 10 27.58 5.12 16.07
CA LEU A 10 26.95 6.14 15.22
C LEU A 10 26.39 5.54 13.90
N LEU A 11 27.09 4.56 13.32
CA LEU A 11 26.66 3.88 12.08
C LEU A 11 25.43 2.98 12.29
N LEU A 12 25.33 2.32 13.45
CA LEU A 12 24.19 1.46 13.79
C LEU A 12 22.91 2.26 14.05
N VAL A 13 23.03 3.47 14.62
CA VAL A 13 21.88 4.37 14.84
C VAL A 13 21.34 4.94 13.52
N LEU A 14 22.20 5.19 12.52
CA LEU A 14 21.74 5.66 11.20
C LEU A 14 21.00 4.61 10.38
N CYS A 15 21.26 3.31 10.58
CA CYS A 15 20.55 2.24 9.86
C CYS A 15 19.13 1.98 10.40
N ALA A 16 18.80 2.43 11.62
CA ALA A 16 17.48 2.23 12.21
C ALA A 16 16.42 3.24 11.72
N ALA A 17 16.85 4.31 11.03
CA ALA A 17 15.97 5.37 10.55
C ALA A 17 16.01 5.48 9.02
N LEU A 18 15.86 4.37 8.30
CA LEU A 18 15.15 4.48 7.03
C LEU A 18 13.71 4.88 7.40
N PRO A 19 13.20 6.05 7.00
CA PRO A 19 11.77 6.27 7.08
C PRO A 19 11.14 5.24 6.15
N ALA A 20 10.73 4.10 6.69
CA ALA A 20 9.52 3.46 6.21
C ALA A 20 8.51 4.60 6.30
N GLU A 21 8.17 5.23 5.17
CA GLU A 21 7.20 6.32 5.15
C GLU A 21 6.01 5.84 5.95
N ALA A 22 5.88 6.32 7.19
CA ALA A 22 4.76 6.03 8.05
C ALA A 22 3.60 6.72 7.34
N GLN A 23 2.92 5.95 6.49
CA GLN A 23 1.89 6.48 5.65
C GLN A 23 0.70 6.73 6.56
N ASN A 24 0.53 7.97 6.99
CA ASN A 24 -0.68 8.36 7.70
C ASN A 24 -1.92 8.15 6.81
N TRP A 25 -3.10 8.30 7.39
CA TRP A 25 -4.36 8.13 6.67
C TRP A 25 -4.43 8.94 5.37
N ALA A 26 -3.97 10.20 5.37
CA ALA A 26 -3.99 11.04 4.17
C ALA A 26 -3.13 10.45 3.03
N ALA A 27 -1.93 9.94 3.35
CA ALA A 27 -1.08 9.26 2.38
C ALA A 27 -1.70 7.95 1.87
N PHE A 28 -2.31 7.16 2.76
CA PHE A 28 -3.02 5.94 2.38
C PHE A 28 -4.15 6.25 1.40
N LYS A 29 -5.01 7.23 1.71
CA LYS A 29 -6.13 7.64 0.84
C LYS A 29 -5.66 8.01 -0.56
N LYS A 30 -4.65 8.88 -0.61
CA LYS A 30 -4.02 9.33 -1.85
C LYS A 30 -3.54 8.14 -2.69
N LYS A 31 -2.87 7.18 -2.08
CA LYS A 31 -2.26 6.04 -2.78
C LYS A 31 -3.25 4.91 -3.10
N HIS A 32 -4.25 4.67 -2.27
CA HIS A 32 -4.99 3.41 -2.27
C HIS A 32 -6.51 3.52 -2.41
N ILE A 33 -7.11 4.72 -2.37
CA ILE A 33 -8.57 4.86 -2.45
C ILE A 33 -8.93 5.66 -3.70
N TYR A 34 -9.68 5.03 -4.60
CA TYR A 34 -10.26 5.70 -5.76
C TYR A 34 -11.51 4.92 -6.24
N PRO A 35 -12.73 5.32 -5.81
CA PRO A 35 -13.97 4.62 -6.15
C PRO A 35 -14.18 4.43 -7.67
N SER A 36 -13.78 5.42 -8.47
CA SER A 36 -13.93 5.43 -9.93
C SER A 36 -12.63 5.07 -10.67
N MET A 37 -11.72 4.33 -10.02
CA MET A 37 -10.52 3.84 -10.69
C MET A 37 -10.90 2.94 -11.86
N ASP A 38 -10.11 3.01 -12.93
CA ASP A 38 -10.24 2.14 -14.09
C ASP A 38 -8.88 1.53 -14.45
N GLU A 39 -8.91 0.34 -15.04
CA GLU A 39 -7.72 -0.42 -15.44
C GLU A 39 -6.83 0.34 -16.43
N ARG A 40 -7.42 1.18 -17.28
CA ARG A 40 -6.71 1.97 -18.29
C ARG A 40 -6.08 3.25 -17.74
N ARG A 41 -6.40 3.61 -16.50
CA ARG A 41 -6.01 4.90 -15.89
C ARG A 41 -4.84 4.79 -14.91
N CYS A 42 -4.18 3.64 -14.83
CA CYS A 42 -3.07 3.42 -13.89
C CYS A 42 -1.94 4.43 -14.07
N THR A 43 -1.45 4.61 -15.30
CA THR A 43 -0.35 5.54 -15.59
C THR A 43 -0.69 6.97 -15.18
N ASP A 44 -1.80 7.49 -15.68
CA ASP A 44 -2.22 8.87 -15.41
C ASP A 44 -2.48 9.08 -13.92
N THR A 45 -3.24 8.18 -13.28
CA THR A 45 -3.58 8.32 -11.86
C THR A 45 -2.36 8.26 -10.95
N ILE A 46 -1.39 7.37 -11.23
CA ILE A 46 -0.15 7.29 -10.44
C ILE A 46 0.69 8.58 -10.59
N ASN A 47 0.73 9.13 -11.80
CA ASN A 47 1.48 10.35 -12.10
C ASN A 47 0.80 11.59 -11.51
N ASP A 48 -0.50 11.76 -11.73
CA ASP A 48 -1.31 12.89 -11.24
C ASP A 48 -1.31 12.96 -9.71
N ARG A 49 -1.35 11.79 -9.07
CA ARG A 49 -1.25 11.71 -7.61
C ARG A 49 0.19 11.75 -7.14
N GLY A 50 1.21 11.84 -7.97
CA GLY A 50 2.61 11.86 -7.54
C GLY A 50 2.95 10.69 -6.60
N ILE A 51 2.52 9.48 -6.96
CA ILE A 51 2.79 8.26 -6.20
C ILE A 51 4.20 7.75 -6.50
N ASN A 52 4.72 8.06 -7.68
CA ASN A 52 6.14 7.96 -7.98
C ASN A 52 6.91 8.95 -7.09
N SER A 53 8.00 8.50 -6.46
CA SER A 53 8.71 9.28 -5.44
C SER A 53 10.20 9.37 -5.75
N GLY A 54 10.75 10.58 -5.68
CA GLY A 54 12.17 10.85 -5.90
C GLY A 54 12.69 10.35 -7.25
N GLY A 55 11.91 10.53 -8.32
CA GLY A 55 12.26 10.07 -9.67
C GLY A 55 12.17 8.56 -9.90
N ARG A 56 11.67 7.79 -8.92
CA ARG A 56 11.57 6.33 -9.02
C ARG A 56 10.12 5.89 -9.22
N CYS A 57 9.92 5.01 -10.21
CA CYS A 57 8.63 4.38 -10.45
C CYS A 57 8.25 3.45 -9.29
N LYS A 58 7.01 3.58 -8.80
CA LYS A 58 6.46 2.60 -7.86
C LYS A 58 6.31 1.27 -8.60
N LYS A 59 6.84 0.16 -8.07
CA LYS A 59 6.72 -1.15 -8.73
C LYS A 59 5.28 -1.66 -8.83
N MET A 60 4.50 -1.45 -7.77
CA MET A 60 3.11 -1.87 -7.69
C MET A 60 2.33 -0.90 -6.79
N ASN A 61 1.12 -0.53 -7.21
CA ASN A 61 0.17 0.24 -6.42
C ASN A 61 -1.23 -0.30 -6.62
N SER A 62 -1.97 -0.56 -5.55
CA SER A 62 -3.36 -1.03 -5.63
C SER A 62 -4.32 0.09 -5.26
N PHE A 63 -5.35 0.30 -6.07
CA PHE A 63 -6.47 1.19 -5.77
C PHE A 63 -7.71 0.37 -5.44
N ILE A 64 -8.27 0.62 -4.27
CA ILE A 64 -9.52 0.06 -3.80
C ILE A 64 -10.66 0.90 -4.36
N LEU A 65 -11.57 0.26 -5.10
CA LEU A 65 -12.75 0.89 -5.68
C LEU A 65 -13.88 0.89 -4.64
N ALA A 66 -13.67 1.65 -3.56
CA ALA A 66 -14.64 1.82 -2.48
C ALA A 66 -14.47 3.19 -1.81
N THR A 67 -15.46 3.58 -1.02
CA THR A 67 -15.44 4.84 -0.26
C THR A 67 -14.43 4.80 0.90
N GLU A 68 -14.01 5.98 1.36
CA GLU A 68 -13.13 6.13 2.53
C GLU A 68 -13.71 5.44 3.77
N SER A 69 -15.02 5.54 4.00
CA SER A 69 -15.69 4.93 5.15
C SER A 69 -15.70 3.40 5.08
N GLN A 70 -15.97 2.83 3.90
CA GLN A 70 -15.92 1.37 3.70
C GLN A 70 -14.51 0.82 3.95
N VAL A 71 -13.47 1.51 3.48
CA VAL A 71 -12.09 1.07 3.70
C VAL A 71 -11.66 1.28 5.15
N LYS A 72 -12.04 2.39 5.79
CA LYS A 72 -11.77 2.63 7.21
C LYS A 72 -12.41 1.56 8.10
N ALA A 73 -13.63 1.11 7.76
CA ALA A 73 -14.35 0.09 8.53
C ALA A 73 -13.56 -1.22 8.68
N VAL A 74 -12.61 -1.53 7.79
CA VAL A 74 -11.72 -2.70 7.89
C VAL A 74 -10.85 -2.65 9.15
N CYS A 75 -10.48 -1.46 9.62
CA CYS A 75 -9.76 -1.26 10.89
C CYS A 75 -10.67 -1.37 12.14
N GLU A 76 -11.96 -1.63 11.95
CA GLU A 76 -12.97 -1.74 12.99
C GLU A 76 -13.74 -3.07 12.81
N LYS A 77 -15.07 -3.04 12.67
CA LYS A 77 -15.92 -4.24 12.57
C LYS A 77 -15.93 -4.87 11.16
N GLY A 78 -15.38 -4.19 10.16
CA GLY A 78 -15.34 -4.63 8.77
C GLY A 78 -14.15 -5.52 8.41
N GLY A 79 -13.25 -5.79 9.36
CA GLY A 79 -12.10 -6.67 9.18
C GLY A 79 -11.81 -7.51 10.42
N ARG A 80 -10.85 -8.41 10.29
CA ARG A 80 -10.35 -9.27 11.37
C ARG A 80 -8.83 -9.16 11.49
N PRO A 81 -8.28 -9.17 12.72
CA PRO A 81 -6.83 -9.10 12.91
C PRO A 81 -6.16 -10.35 12.36
N VAL A 82 -5.07 -10.17 11.60
CA VAL A 82 -4.27 -11.27 11.03
C VAL A 82 -2.81 -11.28 11.51
N GLY A 83 -2.48 -10.38 12.45
CA GLY A 83 -1.17 -10.31 13.11
C GLY A 83 -0.63 -8.88 13.18
N GLY A 84 0.01 -8.52 14.30
CA GLY A 84 0.50 -7.17 14.53
C GLY A 84 -0.64 -6.14 14.42
N ASN A 85 -0.44 -5.10 13.61
CA ASN A 85 -1.45 -4.10 13.30
C ASN A 85 -2.19 -4.36 11.97
N LEU A 86 -2.08 -5.57 11.39
CA LEU A 86 -2.73 -5.93 10.13
C LEU A 86 -4.15 -6.46 10.33
N TYR A 87 -5.06 -5.98 9.49
CA TYR A 87 -6.45 -6.38 9.42
C TYR A 87 -6.76 -6.86 8.00
N GLU A 88 -7.36 -8.03 7.86
CA GLU A 88 -7.93 -8.50 6.60
C GLU A 88 -9.43 -8.19 6.57
N SER A 89 -9.93 -7.68 5.45
CA SER A 89 -11.35 -7.37 5.29
C SER A 89 -12.22 -8.61 5.40
N ASN A 90 -13.41 -8.49 6.00
CA ASN A 90 -14.37 -9.59 6.10
C ASN A 90 -15.12 -9.84 4.79
N ASN A 91 -15.18 -8.83 3.91
CA ASN A 91 -15.78 -8.91 2.59
C ASN A 91 -14.75 -8.56 1.51
N PRO A 92 -14.89 -9.11 0.29
CA PRO A 92 -13.99 -8.77 -0.79
C PRO A 92 -14.25 -7.34 -1.30
N PHE A 93 -13.19 -6.71 -1.80
CA PHE A 93 -13.22 -5.43 -2.48
C PHE A 93 -12.84 -5.61 -3.95
N LEU A 94 -13.39 -4.74 -4.79
CA LEU A 94 -12.90 -4.56 -6.16
C LEU A 94 -11.62 -3.71 -6.11
N VAL A 95 -10.55 -4.19 -6.73
CA VAL A 95 -9.22 -3.58 -6.68
C VAL A 95 -8.62 -3.54 -8.09
N VAL A 96 -8.01 -2.40 -8.44
CA VAL A 96 -7.14 -2.28 -9.61
C VAL A 96 -5.70 -2.30 -9.13
N THR A 97 -4.94 -3.34 -9.52
CA THR A 97 -3.50 -3.42 -9.21
C THR A 97 -2.70 -2.86 -10.37
N CYS A 98 -2.17 -1.65 -10.20
CA CYS A 98 -1.26 -1.04 -11.15
C CYS A 98 0.16 -1.60 -10.96
N SER A 99 0.63 -2.36 -11.94
CA SER A 99 1.98 -2.95 -11.96
C SER A 99 2.83 -2.24 -13.01
N LEU A 100 4.03 -1.84 -12.62
CA LEU A 100 5.00 -1.18 -13.50
C LEU A 100 5.33 -2.10 -14.69
N GLU A 101 5.22 -1.56 -15.90
CA GLU A 101 5.66 -2.25 -17.11
C GLU A 101 7.18 -2.44 -17.10
N PRO A 102 7.68 -3.65 -17.41
CA PRO A 102 9.12 -3.92 -17.47
C PRO A 102 9.85 -2.93 -18.38
N GLY A 103 10.90 -2.30 -17.86
CA GLY A 103 11.75 -1.38 -18.63
C GLY A 103 11.11 -0.03 -18.99
N SER A 104 9.91 0.28 -18.50
CA SER A 104 9.26 1.55 -18.83
C SER A 104 9.96 2.75 -18.19
N ASN A 105 10.32 3.73 -19.03
CA ASN A 105 10.74 5.07 -18.65
C ASN A 105 10.30 6.05 -19.77
N PRO A 106 9.35 6.97 -19.54
CA PRO A 106 8.67 7.26 -18.27
C PRO A 106 7.82 6.08 -17.75
N CYS A 107 7.46 6.11 -16.47
CA CYS A 107 6.74 5.01 -15.80
C CYS A 107 5.40 4.74 -16.50
N LYS A 108 5.19 3.49 -16.94
CA LYS A 108 3.92 3.00 -17.51
C LYS A 108 3.40 1.81 -16.73
N TYR A 109 2.09 1.65 -16.67
CA TYR A 109 1.44 0.70 -15.78
C TYR A 109 0.30 -0.05 -16.43
N ASN A 110 0.28 -1.37 -16.20
CA ASN A 110 -0.87 -2.23 -16.46
C ASN A 110 -1.75 -2.33 -15.21
N GLY A 111 -3.08 -2.34 -15.37
CA GLY A 111 -4.02 -2.22 -14.26
C GLY A 111 -5.08 -3.30 -14.17
N PRO A 112 -4.77 -4.62 -14.19
CA PRO A 112 -5.80 -5.63 -14.07
C PRO A 112 -6.69 -5.41 -12.84
N LYS A 113 -8.00 -5.58 -13.06
CA LYS A 113 -9.03 -5.50 -12.04
C LYS A 113 -9.28 -6.89 -11.45
N SER A 114 -9.41 -6.96 -10.13
CA SER A 114 -9.74 -8.21 -9.42
C SER A 114 -10.63 -7.95 -8.22
N THR A 115 -11.36 -8.98 -7.79
CA THR A 115 -12.15 -8.99 -6.56
C THR A 115 -11.44 -9.84 -5.52
N ARG A 116 -11.01 -9.23 -4.42
CA ARG A 116 -10.22 -9.92 -3.38
C ARG A 116 -10.40 -9.32 -2.00
N CYS A 117 -10.08 -10.09 -0.97
CA CYS A 117 -9.90 -9.57 0.38
C CYS A 117 -8.67 -8.67 0.40
N ILE A 118 -8.75 -7.57 1.13
CA ILE A 118 -7.62 -6.65 1.30
C ILE A 118 -7.05 -6.83 2.70
N THR A 119 -5.73 -6.72 2.80
CA THR A 119 -5.04 -6.66 4.09
C THR A 119 -4.44 -5.26 4.23
N ILE A 120 -4.74 -4.59 5.32
CA ILE A 120 -4.26 -3.23 5.60
C ILE A 120 -3.71 -3.15 7.02
N ALA A 121 -2.66 -2.35 7.22
CA ALA A 121 -2.23 -2.00 8.56
C ALA A 121 -3.08 -0.84 9.10
N CYS A 122 -3.43 -0.91 10.37
CA CYS A 122 -4.29 0.03 11.05
C CYS A 122 -3.59 0.65 12.27
N GLU A 123 -3.62 1.98 12.39
CA GLU A 123 -3.15 2.71 13.56
C GLU A 123 -4.26 3.61 14.09
N LYS A 124 -4.59 3.46 15.38
CA LYS A 124 -5.66 4.23 16.04
C LYS A 124 -7.00 4.21 15.26
N GLY A 125 -7.32 3.08 14.62
CA GLY A 125 -8.54 2.90 13.83
C GLY A 125 -8.48 3.45 12.40
N PHE A 126 -7.31 3.89 11.92
CA PHE A 126 -7.13 4.40 10.56
C PHE A 126 -6.20 3.51 9.72
N PRO A 127 -6.52 3.26 8.44
CA PRO A 127 -5.60 2.60 7.53
C PRO A 127 -4.32 3.43 7.32
N VAL A 128 -3.18 2.78 7.45
CA VAL A 128 -1.87 3.38 7.25
C VAL A 128 -1.01 2.64 6.22
N HIS A 129 -1.31 1.37 5.93
CA HIS A 129 -0.56 0.61 4.92
C HIS A 129 -1.46 -0.34 4.15
N TYR A 130 -1.24 -0.50 2.85
CA TYR A 130 -1.85 -1.57 2.04
C TYR A 130 -0.83 -2.70 1.88
N GLU A 131 -1.11 -3.86 2.48
CA GLU A 131 -0.25 -5.02 2.34
C GLU A 131 -0.33 -5.55 0.92
N ARG A 132 0.83 -5.85 0.32
CA ARG A 132 0.88 -6.32 -1.06
C ARG A 132 0.18 -7.67 -1.18
N GLU A 133 -0.51 -7.85 -2.29
CA GLU A 133 -1.14 -9.13 -2.63
C GLU A 133 -0.09 -10.25 -2.61
N ARG A 134 -0.40 -11.34 -1.91
CA ARG A 134 0.39 -12.58 -1.96
C ARG A 134 -0.14 -13.47 -3.09
N PRO A 135 0.73 -14.25 -3.77
CA PRO A 135 0.27 -15.22 -4.76
C PRO A 135 -0.83 -16.13 -4.20
N GLY A 136 -1.94 -16.26 -4.93
CA GLY A 136 -3.08 -17.11 -4.53
C GLY A 136 -4.14 -16.48 -3.62
N GLN A 137 -4.12 -15.15 -3.40
CA GLN A 137 -5.18 -14.45 -2.65
C GLN A 137 -6.46 -14.19 -3.46
N SER A 138 -6.35 -14.03 -4.79
CA SER A 138 -7.51 -13.80 -5.65
C SER A 138 -8.50 -14.97 -5.61
N GLY A 139 -9.76 -14.70 -5.30
CA GLY A 139 -10.83 -15.70 -5.22
C GLY A 139 -10.86 -16.54 -3.93
N ARG A 140 -9.93 -16.33 -3.00
CA ARG A 140 -9.97 -16.99 -1.69
C ARG A 140 -11.06 -16.33 -0.82
N PRO A 141 -11.83 -17.11 -0.04
CA PRO A 141 -12.77 -16.53 0.93
C PRO A 141 -12.05 -15.60 1.91
N CYS A 142 -12.75 -14.55 2.32
CA CYS A 142 -12.26 -13.58 3.31
C CYS A 142 -12.45 -14.05 4.75
N ASN A 143 -12.58 -15.36 4.97
CA ASN A 143 -12.91 -15.98 6.25
C ASN A 143 -11.76 -16.90 6.65
#